data_AF-A0A968N1V0-F1
#
_entry.id   AF-A0A968N1V0-F1
#
_cell.length_a   1.000
_cell.length_b   1.000
_cell.length_c   1.000
_cell.angle_alpha   90.00
_cell.angle_beta   90.00
_cell.angle_gamma   90.00
#
_symmetry.space_group_name_H-M   'P 1'
#
loop_
_entity.id
_entity.type
_entity.pdbx_description
1 polymer ?
#
loop_
_entity_poly.entity_id
_entity_poly.type
_entity_poly.pdbx_seq_one_letter_code
_entity_poly.pdbx_strand_id
1 'polypeptide(L)'
;MAIAPLIARAQSIELAGAKVSVPAPADLLFILCLNGAKDGWPQLQRLCDVTACLQRYPKLDWVQLNALAEQATSQRVLSLGLSLAEALLGASLPAAIAPHLTPRQSVQRLQQTVAKRLLSGVEPPLTLMQQAYFPLQVQDNWQRRYRYCYGLLWPLNERDLAFAERWLGRWATLPKLLYPLYYLLRWLRLLLKYSGGWFSKPTADQHGPPRNNH
;
A
#
# COMPACT_ATOMS: atom_id res chain seq x y z
N MET A 1 9.85 -10.71 -0.17
CA MET A 1 9.48 -11.81 -1.08
C MET A 1 10.54 -11.87 -2.16
N ALA A 2 11.11 -13.03 -2.44
CA ALA A 2 12.06 -13.19 -3.54
C ALA A 2 11.29 -13.29 -4.87
N ILE A 3 11.83 -12.72 -5.95
CA ILE A 3 11.15 -12.65 -7.26
C ILE A 3 11.23 -14.00 -7.99
N ALA A 4 12.36 -14.69 -7.90
CA ALA A 4 12.60 -15.98 -8.56
C ALA A 4 11.51 -17.05 -8.28
N PRO A 5 11.10 -17.33 -7.04
CA PRO A 5 10.04 -18.31 -6.78
C PRO A 5 8.66 -17.88 -7.29
N LEU A 6 8.40 -16.58 -7.42
CA LEU A 6 7.15 -16.08 -7.99
C LEU A 6 7.10 -16.30 -9.51
N ILE A 7 8.21 -16.06 -10.21
CA ILE A 7 8.32 -16.32 -11.64
C ILE A 7 8.20 -17.83 -11.91
N ALA A 8 8.83 -18.66 -11.10
CA ALA A 8 8.80 -20.12 -11.27
C ALA A 8 7.39 -20.72 -11.17
N ARG A 9 6.47 -20.09 -10.43
CA ARG A 9 5.07 -20.51 -10.27
C ARG A 9 4.12 -19.76 -11.18
N ALA A 10 4.61 -18.83 -12.01
CA ALA A 10 3.74 -18.04 -12.87
C ALA A 10 3.00 -18.94 -13.87
N GLN A 11 1.75 -18.59 -14.14
CA GLN A 11 0.89 -19.27 -15.10
C GLN A 11 0.72 -18.39 -16.34
N SER A 12 0.60 -19.01 -17.51
CA SER A 12 0.29 -18.29 -18.74
C SER A 12 -1.21 -18.13 -18.89
N ILE A 13 -1.66 -16.92 -19.16
CA ILE A 13 -3.02 -16.62 -19.61
C ILE A 13 -2.98 -16.04 -21.02
N GLU A 14 -4.09 -16.14 -21.74
CA GLU A 14 -4.26 -15.46 -23.01
C GLU A 14 -4.99 -14.14 -22.80
N LEU A 15 -4.39 -13.04 -23.25
CA LEU A 15 -4.91 -11.69 -23.15
C LEU A 15 -4.78 -11.03 -24.52
N ALA A 16 -5.92 -10.68 -25.12
CA ALA A 16 -5.98 -10.07 -26.45
C ALA A 16 -5.17 -10.84 -27.53
N GLY A 17 -5.22 -12.17 -27.50
CA GLY A 17 -4.48 -13.05 -28.43
C GLY A 17 -3.00 -13.22 -28.12
N ALA A 18 -2.48 -12.61 -27.05
CA ALA A 18 -1.11 -12.76 -26.59
C ALA A 18 -1.03 -13.63 -25.34
N LYS A 19 -0.04 -14.53 -25.28
CA LYS A 19 0.28 -15.28 -24.06
C LYS A 19 1.06 -14.39 -23.10
N VAL A 20 0.49 -14.16 -21.93
CA VAL A 20 1.07 -13.33 -20.87
C VAL A 20 1.26 -14.17 -19.62
N SER A 21 2.45 -14.07 -19.02
CA SER A 21 2.78 -14.71 -17.75
C SER A 21 2.22 -13.88 -16.59
N VAL A 22 1.42 -14.50 -15.73
CA VAL A 22 0.84 -13.88 -14.53
C VAL A 22 1.15 -14.70 -13.28
N PRO A 23 1.17 -14.08 -12.08
CA PRO A 23 1.40 -14.83 -10.84
C PRO A 23 0.37 -15.95 -10.66
N ALA A 24 0.77 -17.01 -9.96
CA ALA A 24 -0.16 -18.03 -9.49
C ALA A 24 -1.27 -17.38 -8.62
N PRO A 25 -2.46 -17.98 -8.52
CA PRO A 25 -3.59 -17.37 -7.81
C PRO A 25 -3.28 -16.98 -6.36
N ALA A 26 -2.58 -17.85 -5.60
CA ALA A 26 -2.18 -17.55 -4.23
C ALA A 26 -1.19 -16.39 -4.15
N ASP A 27 -0.20 -16.36 -5.05
CA ASP A 27 0.76 -15.27 -5.15
C ASP A 27 0.07 -13.94 -5.53
N LEU A 28 -0.86 -13.97 -6.49
CA LEU A 28 -1.64 -12.81 -6.92
C LEU A 28 -2.47 -12.25 -5.78
N LEU A 29 -3.26 -13.08 -5.10
CA LEU A 29 -4.08 -12.66 -3.97
C LEU A 29 -3.23 -12.04 -2.86
N PHE A 30 -2.09 -12.65 -2.54
CA PHE A 30 -1.16 -12.11 -1.56
C PHE A 30 -0.57 -10.76 -1.98
N ILE A 31 -0.18 -10.60 -3.25
CA ILE A 31 0.28 -9.32 -3.81
C ILE A 31 -0.80 -8.24 -3.71
N LEU A 32 -2.05 -8.57 -4.04
CA LEU A 32 -3.16 -7.61 -3.94
C LEU A 32 -3.35 -7.13 -2.50
N CYS A 33 -3.31 -8.04 -1.52
CA CYS A 33 -3.35 -7.68 -0.10
C CYS A 33 -2.15 -6.81 0.32
N LEU A 34 -0.93 -7.12 -0.16
CA LEU A 34 0.26 -6.31 0.09
C LEU A 34 0.14 -4.91 -0.52
N ASN A 35 -0.36 -4.80 -1.75
CA ASN A 35 -0.55 -3.53 -2.44
C ASN A 35 -1.60 -2.67 -1.75
N GLY A 36 -2.73 -3.28 -1.35
CA GLY A 36 -3.74 -2.63 -0.52
C GLY A 36 -3.13 -2.11 0.78
N ALA A 37 -2.45 -2.97 1.54
CA ALA A 37 -1.90 -2.59 2.82
C ALA A 37 -0.77 -1.56 2.73
N LYS A 38 0.08 -1.61 1.70
CA LYS A 38 1.23 -0.71 1.53
C LYS A 38 0.83 0.76 1.54
N ASP A 39 -0.21 1.12 0.80
CA ASP A 39 -0.69 2.51 0.75
C ASP A 39 -1.91 2.71 1.65
N GLY A 40 -2.17 1.75 2.53
CA GLY A 40 -3.24 1.80 3.51
C GLY A 40 -4.63 1.82 2.94
N TRP A 41 -4.93 1.05 1.89
CA TRP A 41 -6.25 0.91 1.26
C TRP A 41 -6.88 2.26 0.87
N PRO A 42 -6.23 3.02 -0.03
CA PRO A 42 -6.67 4.37 -0.37
C PRO A 42 -8.02 4.41 -1.08
N GLN A 43 -8.37 3.35 -1.83
CA GLN A 43 -9.54 3.29 -2.69
C GLN A 43 -10.19 1.92 -2.63
N LEU A 44 -11.52 1.89 -2.76
CA LEU A 44 -12.32 0.66 -2.75
C LEU A 44 -11.96 -0.27 -3.91
N GLN A 45 -11.51 0.28 -5.05
CA GLN A 45 -11.08 -0.50 -6.22
C GLN A 45 -10.07 -1.60 -5.84
N ARG A 46 -9.10 -1.31 -4.97
CA ARG A 46 -8.10 -2.31 -4.55
C ARG A 46 -8.72 -3.46 -3.79
N LEU A 47 -9.79 -3.19 -3.05
CA LEU A 47 -10.56 -4.22 -2.36
C LEU A 47 -11.41 -5.01 -3.34
N CYS A 48 -11.97 -4.36 -4.36
CA CYS A 48 -12.64 -5.03 -5.48
C CYS A 48 -11.70 -6.00 -6.19
N ASP A 49 -10.43 -5.64 -6.42
CA ASP A 49 -9.44 -6.55 -7.03
C ASP A 49 -9.23 -7.81 -6.19
N VAL A 50 -9.16 -7.68 -4.86
CA VAL A 50 -9.07 -8.82 -3.92
C VAL A 50 -10.30 -9.70 -4.02
N THR A 51 -11.49 -9.11 -3.95
CA THR A 51 -12.76 -9.86 -4.03
C THR A 51 -12.94 -10.53 -5.40
N ALA A 52 -12.58 -9.86 -6.49
CA ALA A 52 -12.61 -10.42 -7.84
C ALA A 52 -11.63 -11.59 -7.97
N CYS A 53 -10.45 -11.50 -7.36
CA CYS A 53 -9.49 -12.60 -7.31
C CYS A 53 -10.06 -13.82 -6.55
N LEU A 54 -10.69 -13.58 -5.39
CA LEU A 54 -11.33 -14.64 -4.60
C LEU A 54 -12.46 -15.33 -5.38
N GLN A 55 -13.30 -14.56 -6.07
CA GLN A 55 -14.39 -15.09 -6.90
C GLN A 55 -13.87 -15.86 -8.11
N ARG A 56 -12.79 -15.37 -8.74
CA ARG A 56 -12.18 -16.01 -9.92
C ARG A 56 -11.55 -17.36 -9.59
N TYR A 57 -11.01 -17.50 -8.38
CA TYR A 57 -10.27 -18.70 -7.95
C TYR A 57 -10.93 -19.33 -6.72
N PRO A 58 -12.13 -19.95 -6.85
CA PRO A 58 -12.82 -20.56 -5.72
C PRO A 58 -12.08 -21.79 -5.14
N LYS A 59 -11.21 -22.41 -5.93
CA LYS A 59 -10.34 -23.53 -5.54
C LYS A 59 -8.91 -23.07 -5.22
N LEU A 60 -8.74 -21.83 -4.72
CA LEU A 60 -7.44 -21.29 -4.35
C LEU A 60 -6.75 -22.20 -3.32
N ASP A 61 -5.45 -22.42 -3.48
CA ASP A 61 -4.64 -23.14 -2.51
C ASP A 61 -4.37 -22.26 -1.29
N TRP A 62 -5.23 -22.42 -0.28
CA TRP A 62 -5.16 -21.67 0.97
C TRP A 62 -3.93 -22.04 1.81
N VAL A 63 -3.44 -23.28 1.71
CA VAL A 63 -2.24 -23.72 2.43
C VAL A 63 -1.03 -23.00 1.86
N GLN A 64 -0.92 -22.92 0.53
CA GLN A 64 0.12 -22.15 -0.13
C GLN A 64 0.02 -20.66 0.22
N LEU A 65 -1.17 -20.06 0.17
CA LEU A 65 -1.36 -18.64 0.52
C LEU A 65 -0.89 -18.34 1.95
N ASN A 66 -1.23 -19.20 2.91
CA ASN A 66 -0.80 -19.05 4.29
C ASN A 66 0.72 -19.20 4.44
N ALA A 67 1.31 -20.20 3.80
CA ALA A 67 2.76 -20.38 3.79
C ALA A 67 3.49 -19.16 3.22
N LEU A 68 2.95 -18.54 2.15
CA LEU A 68 3.49 -17.29 1.59
C LEU A 68 3.44 -16.15 2.62
N ALA A 69 2.31 -15.98 3.30
CA ALA A 69 2.15 -14.93 4.31
C ALA A 69 3.05 -15.17 5.53
N GLU A 70 3.22 -16.42 5.96
CA GLU A 70 4.11 -16.82 7.06
C GLU A 70 5.58 -16.57 6.72
N GLN A 71 6.04 -17.05 5.57
CA GLN A 71 7.41 -16.81 5.08
C GLN A 71 7.71 -15.31 4.93
N ALA A 72 6.70 -14.54 4.53
CA ALA A 72 6.79 -13.09 4.44
C ALA A 72 6.61 -12.37 5.78
N THR A 73 6.29 -13.07 6.88
CA THR A 73 5.92 -12.49 8.19
C THR A 73 4.90 -11.36 8.06
N SER A 74 3.86 -11.63 7.27
CA SER A 74 2.86 -10.68 6.80
C SER A 74 1.44 -11.27 6.95
N GLN A 75 1.22 -12.12 7.95
CA GLN A 75 -0.10 -12.71 8.20
C GLN A 75 -1.15 -11.62 8.50
N ARG A 76 -0.75 -10.52 9.15
CA ARG A 76 -1.63 -9.36 9.36
C ARG A 76 -2.06 -8.68 8.07
N VAL A 77 -1.17 -8.59 7.07
CA VAL A 77 -1.50 -8.03 5.74
C VAL A 77 -2.61 -8.86 5.12
N LEU A 78 -2.40 -10.18 5.07
CA LEU A 78 -3.34 -11.11 4.48
C LEU A 78 -4.68 -11.09 5.24
N SER A 79 -4.62 -11.20 6.57
CA SER A 79 -5.81 -11.21 7.43
C SER A 79 -6.64 -9.94 7.26
N LEU A 80 -6.00 -8.77 7.18
CA LEU A 80 -6.69 -7.51 6.98
C LEU A 80 -7.36 -7.42 5.61
N GLY A 81 -6.68 -7.84 4.54
CA GLY A 81 -7.26 -7.81 3.19
C GLY A 81 -8.48 -8.71 3.07
N LEU A 82 -8.38 -9.94 3.60
CA LEU A 82 -9.48 -10.90 3.61
C LEU A 82 -10.64 -10.42 4.48
N SER A 83 -10.37 -9.90 5.69
CA SER A 83 -11.45 -9.42 6.57
C SER A 83 -12.16 -8.17 6.04
N LEU A 84 -11.44 -7.29 5.34
CA LEU A 84 -12.06 -6.16 4.63
C LEU A 84 -12.95 -6.65 3.49
N ALA A 85 -12.49 -7.64 2.71
CA ALA A 85 -13.25 -8.16 1.57
C ALA A 85 -14.53 -8.86 2.02
N GLU A 86 -14.46 -9.64 3.10
CA GLU A 86 -15.63 -10.26 3.74
C GLU A 86 -16.59 -9.20 4.28
N ALA A 87 -16.11 -8.24 5.07
CA ALA A 87 -16.97 -7.30 5.78
C ALA A 87 -17.60 -6.20 4.90
N LEU A 88 -16.91 -5.76 3.84
CA LEU A 88 -17.39 -4.68 2.98
C LEU A 88 -18.02 -5.14 1.68
N LEU A 89 -17.55 -6.27 1.13
CA LEU A 89 -17.98 -6.76 -0.18
C LEU A 89 -18.60 -8.16 -0.12
N GLY A 90 -18.77 -8.74 1.07
CA GLY A 90 -19.42 -10.04 1.26
C GLY A 90 -18.65 -11.22 0.67
N ALA A 91 -17.31 -11.12 0.55
CA ALA A 91 -16.50 -12.19 0.00
C ALA A 91 -16.64 -13.48 0.83
N SER A 92 -16.93 -14.61 0.17
CA SER A 92 -17.03 -15.90 0.83
C SER A 92 -15.65 -16.46 1.14
N LEU A 93 -15.27 -16.48 2.41
CA LEU A 93 -14.02 -17.08 2.88
C LEU A 93 -14.28 -18.53 3.33
N PRO A 94 -13.56 -19.54 2.82
CA PRO A 94 -13.75 -20.92 3.25
C PRO A 94 -13.40 -21.11 4.73
N ALA A 95 -14.08 -22.01 5.43
CA ALA A 95 -13.78 -22.33 6.83
C ALA A 95 -12.31 -22.73 7.05
N ALA A 96 -11.65 -23.26 6.02
CA ALA A 96 -10.22 -23.61 6.02
C ALA A 96 -9.29 -22.41 6.30
N ILE A 97 -9.68 -21.16 5.98
CA ILE A 97 -8.83 -19.99 6.24
C ILE A 97 -9.06 -19.40 7.64
N ALA A 98 -10.21 -19.66 8.25
CA ALA A 98 -10.60 -19.09 9.55
C ALA A 98 -9.57 -19.31 10.68
N PRO A 99 -8.90 -20.48 10.80
CA PRO A 99 -7.86 -20.70 11.82
C PRO A 99 -6.59 -19.89 11.57
N HIS A 100 -6.33 -19.51 10.32
CA HIS A 100 -5.10 -18.81 9.90
C HIS A 100 -5.29 -17.29 9.84
N LEU A 101 -6.52 -16.81 9.80
CA LEU A 101 -6.83 -15.40 10.02
C LEU A 101 -6.39 -15.03 11.44
N THR A 102 -5.54 -14.02 11.57
CA THR A 102 -4.99 -13.64 12.88
C THR A 102 -6.15 -13.20 13.79
N PRO A 103 -6.47 -13.91 14.89
CA PRO A 103 -7.61 -13.61 15.75
C PRO A 103 -7.28 -12.48 16.73
N ARG A 104 -6.76 -11.36 16.20
CA ARG A 104 -6.20 -10.29 17.01
C ARG A 104 -7.12 -9.09 16.91
N GLN A 105 -7.56 -8.60 18.07
CA GLN A 105 -8.26 -7.32 18.22
C GLN A 105 -7.56 -6.18 17.45
N SER A 106 -6.24 -6.25 17.26
CA SER A 106 -5.49 -5.30 16.45
C SER A 106 -5.89 -5.27 14.97
N VAL A 107 -6.18 -6.43 14.36
CA VAL A 107 -6.62 -6.51 12.95
C VAL A 107 -8.04 -6.02 12.82
N GLN A 108 -8.93 -6.36 13.78
CA GLN A 108 -10.30 -5.88 13.80
C GLN A 108 -10.39 -4.35 13.93
N ARG A 109 -9.60 -3.74 14.84
CA ARG A 109 -9.53 -2.27 14.95
C ARG A 109 -9.06 -1.64 13.64
N LEU A 110 -8.03 -2.21 13.01
CA LEU A 110 -7.48 -1.70 11.76
C LEU A 110 -8.49 -1.83 10.61
N GLN A 111 -9.18 -2.96 10.52
CA GLN A 111 -10.26 -3.20 9.59
C GLN A 111 -11.36 -2.16 9.77
N GLN A 112 -11.82 -1.90 11.00
CA GLN A 112 -12.85 -0.88 11.28
C GLN A 112 -12.39 0.52 10.87
N THR A 113 -11.14 0.89 11.15
CA THR A 113 -10.58 2.19 10.73
C THR A 113 -10.56 2.32 9.21
N VAL A 114 -10.07 1.30 8.50
CA VAL A 114 -10.01 1.30 7.03
C VAL A 114 -11.41 1.31 6.43
N ALA A 115 -12.33 0.50 6.97
CA ALA A 115 -13.71 0.40 6.52
C ALA A 115 -14.44 1.72 6.62
N LYS A 116 -14.36 2.40 7.78
CA LYS A 116 -14.96 3.72 7.98
C LYS A 116 -14.45 4.73 6.95
N ARG A 117 -13.15 4.73 6.68
CA ARG A 117 -12.54 5.66 5.71
C ARG A 117 -12.96 5.35 4.27
N LEU A 118 -13.01 4.07 3.88
CA LEU A 118 -13.47 3.68 2.55
C LEU A 118 -14.94 4.04 2.32
N LEU A 119 -15.77 3.92 3.35
CA LEU A 119 -17.20 4.23 3.28
C LEU A 119 -17.51 5.72 3.45
N SER A 120 -16.63 6.52 4.04
CA SER A 120 -16.89 7.94 4.28
C SER A 120 -16.93 8.79 3.02
N GLY A 121 -16.45 8.28 1.87
CA GLY A 121 -16.51 8.97 0.56
C GLY A 121 -15.66 10.25 0.44
N VAL A 122 -15.31 10.87 1.56
CA VAL A 122 -14.31 11.94 1.65
C VAL A 122 -12.95 11.25 1.53
N GLU A 123 -12.20 11.60 0.48
CA GLU A 123 -10.77 11.31 0.39
C GLU A 123 -10.01 12.49 1.05
N PRO A 124 -9.88 12.61 2.39
CA PRO A 124 -8.68 13.27 2.86
C PRO A 124 -7.55 12.35 2.40
N PRO A 125 -6.57 12.83 1.59
CA PRO A 125 -5.39 12.04 1.32
C PRO A 125 -4.88 11.58 2.69
N LEU A 126 -4.64 10.27 2.83
CA LEU A 126 -4.09 9.71 4.07
C LEU A 126 -3.02 10.68 4.58
N THR A 127 -3.18 11.17 5.80
CA THR A 127 -2.19 12.09 6.35
C THR A 127 -0.84 11.42 6.18
N LEU A 128 0.22 12.14 5.82
CA LEU A 128 1.50 11.50 5.47
C LEU A 128 2.01 10.63 6.64
N MET A 129 1.65 11.00 7.88
CA MET A 129 1.74 10.20 9.11
C MET A 129 0.98 8.86 9.01
N GLN A 130 -0.27 8.84 8.57
CA GLN A 130 -1.07 7.63 8.33
C GLN A 130 -0.47 6.77 7.21
N GLN A 131 0.10 7.37 6.14
CA GLN A 131 0.80 6.61 5.08
C GLN A 131 2.09 5.94 5.59
N ALA A 132 2.80 6.57 6.53
CA ALA A 132 4.00 6.01 7.12
C ALA A 132 3.69 5.01 8.26
N TYR A 133 2.62 5.25 9.01
CA TYR A 133 2.22 4.48 10.19
C TYR A 133 1.42 3.22 9.83
N PHE A 134 0.64 3.26 8.76
CA PHE A 134 -0.17 2.12 8.35
C PHE A 134 0.68 0.89 8.01
N PRO A 135 1.79 0.99 7.23
CA PRO A 135 2.72 -0.12 7.06
C PRO A 135 3.20 -0.67 8.40
N LEU A 136 3.58 0.20 9.35
CA LEU A 136 4.05 -0.21 10.69
C LEU A 136 3.01 -0.97 11.50
N GLN A 137 1.74 -0.58 11.43
CA GLN A 137 0.64 -1.26 12.13
C GLN A 137 0.38 -2.67 11.56
N VAL A 138 0.57 -2.84 10.26
CA VAL A 138 0.34 -4.10 9.57
C VAL A 138 1.53 -5.06 9.72
N GLN A 139 2.75 -4.59 9.97
CA GLN A 139 3.89 -5.51 10.15
C GLN A 139 3.81 -6.29 11.46
N ASP A 140 4.05 -7.60 11.35
CA ASP A 140 3.99 -8.55 12.47
C ASP A 140 5.25 -8.56 13.35
N ASN A 141 6.42 -8.21 12.81
CA ASN A 141 7.70 -8.31 13.51
C ASN A 141 8.30 -6.92 13.83
N TRP A 142 8.72 -6.72 15.09
CA TRP A 142 9.39 -5.50 15.57
C TRP A 142 10.69 -5.20 14.82
N GLN A 143 11.42 -6.22 14.34
CA GLN A 143 12.63 -6.04 13.54
C GLN A 143 12.33 -5.43 12.17
N ARG A 144 11.19 -5.79 11.55
CA ARG A 144 10.77 -5.17 10.29
C ARG A 144 10.23 -3.76 10.51
N ARG A 145 9.54 -3.51 11.64
CA ARG A 145 9.18 -2.15 12.06
C ARG A 145 10.42 -1.28 12.22
N TYR A 146 11.44 -1.79 12.89
CA TYR A 146 12.74 -1.12 13.03
C TYR A 146 13.43 -0.93 11.68
N ARG A 147 13.50 -1.95 10.81
CA ARG A 147 14.06 -1.82 9.46
C ARG A 147 13.27 -0.88 8.55
N TYR A 148 11.95 -0.80 8.70
CA TYR A 148 11.12 0.16 7.99
C TYR A 148 11.39 1.57 8.49
N CYS A 149 11.42 1.78 9.81
CA CYS A 149 11.83 3.06 10.40
C CYS A 149 13.26 3.43 9.97
N TYR A 150 14.20 2.50 10.00
CA TYR A 150 15.57 2.69 9.57
C TYR A 150 15.66 2.95 8.06
N GLY A 151 14.92 2.25 7.21
CA GLY A 151 14.84 2.52 5.76
C GLY A 151 14.14 3.84 5.44
N LEU A 152 13.23 4.29 6.30
CA LEU A 152 12.60 5.61 6.24
C LEU A 152 13.54 6.73 6.72
N LEU A 153 14.52 6.41 7.57
CA LEU A 153 15.44 7.37 8.20
C LEU A 153 16.86 7.37 7.61
N TRP A 154 17.34 6.27 7.03
CA TRP A 154 18.78 6.02 6.88
C TRP A 154 19.36 6.18 5.45
N PRO A 155 18.85 5.56 4.36
CA PRO A 155 19.39 5.83 3.03
C PRO A 155 18.79 7.11 2.44
N LEU A 156 19.61 7.97 1.84
CA LEU A 156 19.12 9.00 0.90
C LEU A 156 18.45 8.28 -0.26
N ASN A 157 17.16 8.52 -0.46
CA ASN A 157 16.42 7.96 -1.57
C ASN A 157 16.47 8.94 -2.75
N GLU A 158 16.38 8.48 -4.00
CA GLU A 158 16.31 9.35 -5.19
C GLU A 158 15.18 10.39 -5.08
N ARG A 159 14.13 10.04 -4.33
CA ARG A 159 13.00 10.92 -4.01
C ARG A 159 13.38 12.09 -3.11
N ASP A 160 14.42 11.96 -2.29
CA ASP A 160 14.97 13.05 -1.50
C ASP A 160 15.80 13.96 -2.39
N LEU A 161 16.62 13.41 -3.29
CA LEU A 161 17.38 14.15 -4.33
C LEU A 161 16.47 14.99 -5.22
N ALA A 162 15.40 14.39 -5.74
CA ALA A 162 14.39 15.11 -6.52
C ALA A 162 13.63 16.18 -5.71
N PHE A 163 13.48 16.02 -4.38
CA PHE A 163 12.86 17.04 -3.54
C PHE A 163 13.80 18.22 -3.30
N ALA A 164 15.09 17.95 -3.02
CA ALA A 164 16.09 18.99 -2.84
C ALA A 164 16.34 19.76 -4.14
N GLU A 165 16.41 19.07 -5.30
CA GLU A 165 16.47 19.70 -6.63
C GLU A 165 15.29 20.65 -6.87
N ARG A 166 14.09 20.23 -6.49
CA ARG A 166 12.88 21.05 -6.66
C ARG A 166 12.80 22.25 -5.70
N TRP A 167 13.43 22.17 -4.53
CA TRP A 167 13.36 23.20 -3.49
C TRP A 167 14.54 24.18 -3.53
N LEU A 168 15.73 23.71 -3.93
CA LEU A 168 16.96 24.52 -4.05
C LEU A 168 17.24 24.97 -5.50
N GLY A 169 16.47 24.50 -6.49
CA GLY A 169 16.66 24.85 -7.90
C GLY A 169 17.95 24.25 -8.50
N ARG A 170 18.45 24.83 -9.60
CA ARG A 170 19.61 24.35 -10.40
C ARG A 170 20.96 24.26 -9.63
N TRP A 171 20.97 24.50 -8.33
CA TRP A 171 22.17 24.46 -7.47
C TRP A 171 22.43 23.06 -6.88
N ALA A 172 21.64 22.06 -7.28
CA ALA A 172 21.60 20.74 -6.65
C ALA A 172 22.78 19.80 -6.94
N THR A 173 23.77 20.20 -7.75
CA THR A 173 25.08 19.53 -7.79
C THR A 173 25.96 20.05 -6.64
N LEU A 174 25.45 19.89 -5.41
CA LEU A 174 26.17 20.27 -4.20
C LEU A 174 27.32 19.26 -3.94
N PRO A 175 28.53 19.70 -3.56
CA PRO A 175 29.66 18.81 -3.27
C PRO A 175 29.32 17.79 -2.17
N LYS A 176 29.87 16.58 -2.27
CA LYS A 176 29.67 15.47 -1.30
C LYS A 176 29.95 15.88 0.17
N LEU A 177 30.69 16.95 0.41
CA LEU A 177 30.95 17.50 1.75
C LEU A 177 29.72 18.08 2.47
N LEU A 178 28.64 18.41 1.75
CA LEU A 178 27.42 18.98 2.33
C LEU A 178 26.32 17.93 2.60
N TYR A 179 26.66 16.64 2.52
CA TYR A 179 25.81 15.52 2.95
C TYR A 179 25.16 15.69 4.35
N PRO A 180 25.82 16.28 5.36
CA PRO A 180 25.19 16.52 6.67
C PRO A 180 23.99 17.46 6.58
N LEU A 181 24.07 18.47 5.71
CA LEU A 181 22.98 19.43 5.45
C LEU A 181 21.77 18.72 4.82
N TYR A 182 22.03 17.65 4.07
CA TYR A 182 21.01 16.81 3.46
C TYR A 182 20.15 16.07 4.49
N TYR A 183 20.76 15.60 5.56
CA TYR A 183 20.02 15.00 6.68
C TYR A 183 19.13 16.05 7.37
N LEU A 184 19.61 17.28 7.56
CA LEU A 184 18.82 18.39 8.10
C LEU A 184 17.63 18.75 7.18
N LEU A 185 17.85 18.87 5.87
CA LEU A 185 16.79 19.08 4.88
C LEU A 185 15.79 17.93 4.84
N ARG A 186 16.22 16.70 5.13
CA ARG A 186 15.34 15.53 5.27
C ARG A 186 14.48 15.62 6.53
N TRP A 187 15.05 15.99 7.69
CA TRP A 187 14.26 16.24 8.89
C TRP A 187 13.29 17.38 8.67
N LEU A 188 13.71 18.48 8.04
CA LEU A 188 12.82 19.58 7.66
C LEU A 188 11.74 19.13 6.69
N ARG A 189 12.08 18.31 5.67
CA ARG A 189 11.11 17.73 4.74
C ARG A 189 10.14 16.83 5.46
N LEU A 190 10.61 15.92 6.31
CA LEU A 190 9.76 15.02 7.07
C LEU A 190 8.87 15.83 8.01
N LEU A 191 9.41 16.83 8.71
CA LEU A 191 8.64 17.76 9.53
C LEU A 191 7.60 18.52 8.69
N LEU A 192 7.96 19.18 7.60
CA LEU A 192 7.04 19.88 6.68
C LEU A 192 6.02 18.94 6.01
N LYS A 193 6.41 17.70 5.75
CA LYS A 193 5.57 16.62 5.22
C LYS A 193 4.65 16.06 6.31
N TYR A 194 5.00 16.17 7.60
CA TYR A 194 4.26 15.59 8.71
C TYR A 194 3.57 16.61 9.64
N SER A 195 3.85 17.92 9.52
CA SER A 195 3.31 19.01 10.36
C SER A 195 2.06 19.69 9.80
N GLY A 196 1.60 19.30 8.62
CA GLY A 196 0.32 19.77 8.05
C GLY A 196 0.43 21.03 7.21
N GLY A 197 -0.19 20.98 6.02
CA GLY A 197 -0.97 22.12 5.52
C GLY A 197 -0.46 22.96 4.36
N TRP A 198 0.74 22.77 3.78
CA TRP A 198 1.30 23.79 2.88
C TRP A 198 1.94 23.32 1.57
N PHE A 199 1.28 22.38 0.88
CA PHE A 199 1.40 22.23 -0.59
C PHE A 199 0.12 21.58 -1.13
N SER A 200 -1.00 22.30 -0.99
CA SER A 200 -2.10 22.14 -1.94
C SER A 200 -1.50 22.38 -3.33
N LYS A 201 -1.62 21.40 -4.24
CA LYS A 201 -1.47 21.70 -5.67
C LYS A 201 -2.39 22.90 -5.96
N PRO A 202 -1.97 23.89 -6.76
CA PRO A 202 -2.92 24.87 -7.25
C PRO A 202 -3.98 24.08 -8.02
N THR A 203 -5.20 24.07 -7.48
CA THR A 203 -6.41 23.75 -8.22
C THR A 203 -6.43 24.73 -9.39
N ALA A 204 -6.26 24.21 -10.60
CA ALA A 204 -6.62 24.96 -11.79
C ALA A 204 -8.14 25.10 -11.75
N ASP A 205 -8.62 26.18 -11.16
CA ASP A 205 -9.97 26.67 -11.33
C ASP A 205 -10.20 26.93 -12.82
N GLN A 206 -10.90 26.02 -13.49
CA GLN A 206 -11.63 26.33 -14.71
C GLN A 206 -13.11 26.45 -14.36
N HIS A 207 -13.46 27.57 -13.69
CA HIS A 207 -14.79 28.14 -13.84
C HIS A 207 -14.89 28.71 -15.26
N GLY A 208 -15.48 27.94 -16.17
CA GLY A 208 -16.02 28.50 -17.41
C GLY A 208 -17.26 29.35 -17.09
N PRO A 209 -17.45 30.53 -17.73
CA PRO A 209 -18.58 31.40 -17.43
C PRO A 209 -19.92 30.75 -17.82
N PRO A 210 -21.04 31.08 -17.14
CA PRO A 210 -22.33 30.51 -17.46
C PRO A 210 -22.78 30.94 -18.86
N ARG A 211 -23.07 29.95 -19.71
CA ARG A 211 -23.80 30.13 -20.97
C ARG A 211 -25.25 30.50 -20.64
N ASN A 212 -25.58 31.75 -20.93
CA ASN A 212 -26.96 32.25 -20.99
C ASN A 212 -27.69 31.53 -22.14
N ASN A 213 -28.81 30.87 -21.85
CA ASN A 213 -29.78 30.40 -22.85
C ASN A 213 -31.13 30.13 -22.15
N HIS A 214 -32.00 31.14 -22.14
CA HIS A 214 -33.35 31.17 -22.73
C HIS A 214 -34.12 32.38 -22.20
#